data_AF-A0A382KSR8-F1
#
_entry.id   AF-A0A382KSR8-F1
#
_cell.length_a   1.000
_cell.length_b   1.000
_cell.length_c   1.000
_cell.angle_alpha   90.00
_cell.angle_beta   90.00
_cell.angle_gamma   90.00
#
_symmetry.space_group_name_H-M   'P 1'
#
loop_
_entity.id
_entity.type
_entity.pdbx_description
1 polymer ?
#
loop_
_entity_poly.entity_id
_entity_poly.type
_entity_poly.pdbx_seq_one_letter_code
_entity_poly.pdbx_strand_id
1 'polypeptide(L)'
;MNRNLIIITMIVMAVATRLFPHPPNVAPITGIALFAGQRFGDKRLAFIIPILCMFLSDLFLGFHSTLPFVYLAFICISFLGIYSKNIHNGTILTSSALFFVVTNFGVWLLGYPNTMAGLISCYTLAIPFFINTILGDLFFTHTLNYSFNTIEKKYPDLALEA
;
A
#
# COMPACT_ATOMS: atom_id res chain seq x y z
N MET A 1 8.08 -16.67 20.63
CA MET A 1 8.15 -16.51 19.15
C MET A 1 8.36 -15.03 18.86
N ASN A 2 9.31 -14.61 18.00
CA ASN A 2 9.58 -13.19 17.80
C ASN A 2 8.50 -12.56 16.91
N ARG A 3 7.66 -11.70 17.50
CA ARG A 3 6.55 -11.01 16.84
C ARG A 3 6.98 -10.22 15.60
N ASN A 4 8.06 -9.45 15.71
CA ASN A 4 8.54 -8.62 14.61
C ASN A 4 9.02 -9.49 13.44
N LEU A 5 9.61 -10.65 13.73
CA LEU A 5 10.03 -11.60 12.70
C LEU A 5 8.83 -12.13 11.90
N ILE A 6 7.70 -12.42 12.55
CA ILE A 6 6.47 -12.86 11.87
C ILE A 6 5.93 -11.77 10.95
N ILE A 7 5.81 -10.55 11.47
CA ILE A 7 5.31 -9.40 10.71
C ILE A 7 6.17 -9.17 9.47
N ILE A 8 7.51 -9.16 9.64
CA ILE A 8 8.44 -9.00 8.52
C ILE A 8 8.30 -10.15 7.52
N THR A 9 8.18 -11.40 7.98
CA THR A 9 7.99 -12.55 7.09
C THR A 9 6.71 -12.43 6.26
N MET A 10 5.60 -12.02 6.88
CA MET A 10 4.34 -11.78 6.17
C MET A 10 4.48 -10.66 5.13
N ILE A 11 5.18 -9.58 5.47
CA ILE A 11 5.42 -8.46 4.56
C ILE A 11 6.29 -8.90 3.38
N VAL A 12 7.36 -9.66 3.61
CA VAL A 12 8.23 -10.19 2.54
C VAL A 12 7.43 -11.08 1.60
N MET A 13 6.61 -12.00 2.13
CA MET A 13 5.74 -12.85 1.31
C MET A 13 4.73 -12.02 0.50
N ALA A 14 4.13 -11.00 1.12
CA ALA A 14 3.20 -10.11 0.44
C ALA A 14 3.90 -9.37 -0.70
N VAL A 15 5.03 -8.69 -0.46
CA VAL A 15 5.80 -7.95 -1.48
C VAL A 15 6.23 -8.83 -2.64
N ALA A 16 6.60 -10.08 -2.38
CA ALA A 16 6.99 -11.02 -3.43
C ALA A 16 5.87 -11.21 -4.48
N THR A 17 4.59 -11.03 -4.11
CA THR A 17 3.47 -11.08 -5.07
C THR A 17 3.59 -10.04 -6.19
N ARG A 18 4.30 -8.92 -5.97
CA ARG A 18 4.56 -7.90 -7.00
C ARG A 18 5.47 -8.39 -8.13
N LEU A 19 6.25 -9.44 -7.89
CA LEU A 19 7.18 -9.98 -8.89
C LEU A 19 6.52 -10.99 -9.81
N PHE A 20 5.32 -11.46 -9.46
CA PHE A 20 4.53 -12.37 -10.28
C PHE A 20 3.59 -11.59 -11.22
N PRO A 21 3.16 -12.18 -12.34
CA PRO A 21 2.15 -11.58 -13.19
C PRO A 21 0.85 -11.35 -12.40
N HIS A 22 0.46 -10.10 -12.28
CA HIS A 22 -0.76 -9.68 -11.62
C HIS A 22 -1.45 -8.57 -12.43
N PRO A 23 -2.76 -8.34 -12.24
CA PRO A 23 -3.43 -7.24 -12.92
C PRO A 23 -2.81 -5.88 -12.54
N PRO A 24 -2.87 -4.88 -13.43
CA PRO A 24 -2.40 -3.53 -13.12
C PRO A 24 -3.04 -2.98 -11.85
N ASN A 25 -2.24 -2.30 -11.01
CA ASN A 25 -2.62 -1.73 -9.72
C ASN A 25 -3.11 -2.71 -8.64
N VAL A 26 -3.11 -4.01 -8.88
CA VAL A 26 -3.35 -5.01 -7.83
C VAL A 26 -2.01 -5.32 -7.16
N ALA A 27 -1.70 -4.60 -6.08
CA ALA A 27 -0.43 -4.74 -5.37
C ALA A 27 -0.61 -4.68 -3.84
N PRO A 28 0.27 -5.33 -3.07
CA PRO A 28 0.15 -5.46 -1.61
C PRO A 28 0.56 -4.22 -0.82
N ILE A 29 1.12 -3.18 -1.47
CA ILE A 29 1.83 -2.10 -0.76
C ILE A 29 0.89 -1.27 0.13
N THR A 30 -0.34 -0.98 -0.30
CA THR A 30 -1.33 -0.30 0.55
C THR A 30 -1.61 -1.12 1.80
N GLY A 31 -1.85 -2.43 1.62
CA GLY A 31 -2.07 -3.36 2.72
C GLY A 31 -0.89 -3.39 3.68
N ILE A 32 0.34 -3.42 3.16
CA ILE A 32 1.57 -3.37 3.96
C ILE A 32 1.69 -2.04 4.73
N ALA A 33 1.41 -0.90 4.10
CA ALA A 33 1.48 0.41 4.73
C ALA A 33 0.48 0.56 5.88
N LEU A 34 -0.78 0.15 5.66
CA LEU A 34 -1.81 0.17 6.70
C LEU A 34 -1.53 -0.85 7.81
N PHE A 35 -1.07 -2.06 7.44
CA PHE A 35 -0.73 -3.12 8.39
C PHE A 35 0.48 -2.74 9.25
N ALA A 36 1.55 -2.21 8.64
CA ALA A 36 2.74 -1.78 9.37
C ALA A 36 2.43 -0.61 10.31
N GLY A 37 1.59 0.35 9.87
CA GLY A 37 1.11 1.46 10.70
C GLY A 37 0.39 1.06 11.97
N GLN A 38 -0.33 -0.08 11.95
CA GLN A 38 -1.00 -0.61 13.15
C GLN A 38 -0.15 -1.53 14.00
N ARG A 39 0.74 -2.31 13.38
CA ARG A 39 1.41 -3.43 14.07
C ARG A 39 2.77 -3.08 14.62
N PHE A 40 3.49 -2.09 14.08
CA PHE A 40 4.75 -1.68 14.68
C PHE A 40 4.51 -0.62 15.76
N GLY A 41 5.09 -0.82 16.95
CA GLY A 41 5.10 0.21 18.00
C GLY A 41 5.97 1.42 17.63
N ASP A 42 7.05 1.19 16.88
CA ASP A 42 7.88 2.27 16.33
C ASP A 42 7.29 2.77 15.00
N LYS A 43 6.80 4.01 15.02
CA LYS A 43 6.24 4.71 13.85
C LYS A 43 7.24 4.87 12.71
N ARG A 44 8.55 4.84 12.99
CA ARG A 44 9.59 4.92 11.95
C ARG A 44 9.54 3.67 11.06
N LEU A 45 9.36 2.49 11.65
CA LEU A 45 9.25 1.24 10.91
C LEU A 45 8.02 1.21 10.01
N ALA A 46 6.90 1.77 10.48
CA ALA A 46 5.69 1.90 9.67
C ALA A 46 5.89 2.74 8.39
N PHE A 47 6.82 3.69 8.37
CA PHE A 47 7.21 4.43 7.16
C PHE A 47 8.26 3.71 6.34
N ILE A 48 9.32 3.24 6.98
CA ILE A 48 10.49 2.70 6.29
C ILE A 48 10.10 1.42 5.54
N ILE A 49 9.26 0.57 6.12
CA ILE A 49 8.96 -0.74 5.56
C ILE A 49 8.27 -0.63 4.20
N PRO A 50 7.13 0.06 4.03
CA PRO A 50 6.49 0.17 2.71
C PRO A 50 7.41 0.76 1.65
N ILE A 51 8.18 1.81 1.99
CA ILE A 51 9.11 2.47 1.07
C ILE A 51 10.23 1.53 0.66
N LEU A 52 10.82 0.80 1.62
CA LEU A 52 11.89 -0.15 1.35
C LEU A 52 11.38 -1.33 0.52
N CYS A 53 10.17 -1.82 0.80
CA CYS A 53 9.51 -2.84 -0.01
C CYS A 53 9.30 -2.38 -1.45
N MET A 54 8.86 -1.14 -1.65
CA MET A 54 8.75 -0.56 -2.99
C MET A 54 10.11 -0.48 -3.66
N PHE A 55 11.09 0.15 -3.03
CA PHE A 55 12.42 0.35 -3.59
C PHE A 55 13.05 -0.96 -4.02
N LEU A 56 13.02 -1.99 -3.16
CA LEU A 56 13.58 -3.28 -3.48
C LEU A 56 12.83 -3.99 -4.62
N SER A 57 11.50 -3.90 -4.68
CA SER A 57 10.75 -4.51 -5.78
C SER A 57 10.90 -3.75 -7.10
N ASP A 58 11.01 -2.42 -7.05
CA ASP A 58 11.21 -1.57 -8.23
C ASP A 58 12.60 -1.77 -8.86
N LEU A 59 13.61 -2.21 -8.10
CA LEU A 59 14.90 -2.66 -8.67
C LEU A 59 14.74 -3.81 -9.67
N PHE A 60 13.70 -4.64 -9.51
CA PHE A 60 13.40 -5.75 -10.43
C PHE A 60 12.36 -5.36 -11.50
N LEU A 61 11.38 -4.54 -11.14
CA LEU A 61 10.30 -4.11 -12.06
C LEU A 61 10.74 -3.00 -13.01
N GLY A 62 11.80 -2.26 -12.67
CA GLY A 62 12.33 -1.14 -13.43
C GLY A 62 11.80 0.21 -12.97
N PHE A 63 12.65 1.23 -13.07
CA PHE A 63 12.29 2.60 -12.71
C PHE A 63 11.62 3.35 -13.87
N HIS A 64 10.61 4.15 -13.56
CA HIS A 64 9.90 5.00 -14.52
C HIS A 64 9.60 6.40 -13.97
N SER A 65 9.30 7.34 -14.87
CA SER A 65 9.19 8.78 -14.56
C SER A 65 8.09 9.14 -13.57
N THR A 66 7.02 8.34 -13.49
CA THR A 66 5.89 8.59 -12.56
C THR A 66 6.13 8.06 -11.15
N LEU A 67 7.23 7.33 -10.89
CA LEU A 67 7.51 6.76 -9.57
C LEU A 67 7.52 7.75 -8.41
N PRO A 68 8.06 8.99 -8.52
CA PRO A 68 8.02 9.94 -7.42
C PRO A 68 6.60 10.16 -6.86
N PHE A 69 5.58 10.14 -7.73
CA PHE A 69 4.17 10.26 -7.33
C PHE A 69 3.64 9.00 -6.64
N VAL A 70 4.11 7.81 -7.08
CA VAL A 70 3.79 6.53 -6.44
C VAL A 70 4.38 6.50 -5.01
N TYR A 71 5.64 6.88 -4.84
CA TYR A 71 6.29 6.96 -3.52
C TYR A 71 5.61 7.99 -2.63
N LEU A 72 5.28 9.17 -3.16
CA LEU A 72 4.54 10.19 -2.43
C LEU A 72 3.19 9.67 -1.94
N ALA A 73 2.43 8.99 -2.79
CA ALA A 73 1.16 8.38 -2.42
C ALA A 73 1.32 7.41 -1.24
N PHE A 74 2.32 6.53 -1.28
CA PHE A 74 2.54 5.55 -0.21
C PHE A 74 3.09 6.16 1.08
N ILE A 75 3.86 7.26 1.00
CA ILE A 75 4.19 8.06 2.18
C ILE A 75 2.91 8.56 2.85
N CYS A 76 2.00 9.17 2.09
CA CYS A 76 0.72 9.65 2.61
C CYS A 76 -0.18 8.52 3.15
N ILE A 77 -0.22 7.36 2.49
CA ILE A 77 -0.95 6.18 2.98
C ILE A 77 -0.34 5.65 4.28
N SER A 78 0.99 5.67 4.41
CA SER A 78 1.66 5.28 5.66
C SER A 78 1.30 6.21 6.82
N PHE A 79 1.22 7.53 6.57
CA PHE A 79 0.67 8.49 7.54
C PHE A 79 -0.76 8.12 7.96
N LEU A 80 -1.61 7.81 6.99
CA LEU A 80 -2.99 7.41 7.22
C LEU A 80 -3.06 6.13 8.07
N GLY A 81 -2.22 5.14 7.80
CA GLY A 81 -2.13 3.91 8.59
C GLY A 81 -1.69 4.13 10.03
N ILE A 82 -0.70 5.00 10.26
CA ILE A 82 -0.15 5.30 11.60
C ILE A 82 -1.15 6.08 12.47
N TYR A 83 -1.91 7.01 11.90
CA TYR A 83 -2.87 7.83 12.63
C TYR A 83 -4.27 7.20 12.72
N SER A 84 -4.53 6.14 11.95
CA SER A 84 -5.78 5.40 12.03
C SER A 84 -5.82 4.52 13.27
N LYS A 85 -6.74 4.82 14.19
CA LYS A 85 -6.97 3.98 15.38
C LYS A 85 -7.31 2.54 15.00
N ASN A 86 -8.13 2.37 13.96
CA ASN A 86 -8.54 1.08 13.41
C ASN A 86 -8.49 1.14 11.88
N ILE A 87 -7.98 0.10 11.23
CA ILE A 87 -8.09 -0.06 9.77
C ILE A 87 -9.42 -0.75 9.46
N HIS A 88 -10.33 0.00 8.84
CA HIS A 88 -11.60 -0.49 8.33
C HIS A 88 -11.73 -0.18 6.83
N ASN A 89 -12.80 -0.66 6.18
CA ASN A 89 -12.98 -0.46 4.74
C ASN A 89 -12.93 1.02 4.31
N GLY A 90 -13.46 1.94 5.10
CA GLY A 90 -13.30 3.39 4.86
C GLY A 90 -11.84 3.88 4.81
N THR A 91 -10.97 3.39 5.70
CA THR A 91 -9.53 3.67 5.72
C THR A 91 -8.85 3.16 4.45
N ILE A 92 -9.22 1.94 4.04
CA ILE A 92 -8.71 1.29 2.82
C ILE A 92 -9.14 2.09 1.58
N LEU A 93 -10.44 2.39 1.45
CA LEU A 93 -10.98 3.16 0.33
C LEU A 93 -10.38 4.57 0.24
N THR A 94 -10.13 5.21 1.38
CA THR A 94 -9.45 6.52 1.42
C THR A 94 -8.02 6.39 0.91
N SER A 95 -7.33 5.31 1.26
CA SER A 95 -5.97 5.03 0.77
C SER A 95 -5.95 4.77 -0.73
N SER A 96 -6.90 3.97 -1.24
CA SER A 96 -7.07 3.74 -2.68
C SER A 96 -7.36 5.05 -3.43
N ALA A 97 -8.25 5.89 -2.90
CA ALA A 97 -8.60 7.17 -3.50
C ALA A 97 -7.40 8.13 -3.49
N LEU A 98 -6.63 8.16 -2.41
CA LEU A 98 -5.40 8.94 -2.32
C LEU A 98 -4.40 8.48 -3.37
N PHE A 99 -4.15 7.17 -3.45
CA PHE A 99 -3.27 6.59 -4.46
C PHE A 99 -3.71 6.98 -5.87
N PHE A 100 -5.00 6.81 -6.17
CA PHE A 100 -5.57 7.16 -7.46
C PHE A 100 -5.37 8.63 -7.80
N VAL A 101 -5.66 9.55 -6.88
CA VAL A 101 -5.52 10.99 -7.12
C VAL A 101 -4.07 11.37 -7.34
N VAL A 102 -3.15 10.96 -6.45
CA VAL A 102 -1.75 11.40 -6.50
C VAL A 102 -1.01 10.81 -7.70
N THR A 103 -1.21 9.52 -7.99
CA THR A 103 -0.48 8.87 -9.08
C THR A 103 -0.96 9.33 -10.46
N ASN A 104 -2.27 9.48 -10.65
CA ASN A 104 -2.80 9.97 -11.92
C ASN A 104 -2.53 11.46 -12.16
N PHE A 105 -2.36 12.25 -11.10
CA PHE A 105 -1.85 13.61 -11.23
C PHE A 105 -0.45 13.61 -11.85
N GLY A 106 0.43 12.70 -11.42
CA GLY A 106 1.74 12.51 -12.02
C GLY A 106 1.69 12.04 -13.47
N VAL A 107 0.80 11.10 -13.80
CA VAL A 107 0.59 10.63 -15.19
C VAL A 107 0.11 11.77 -16.08
N TRP A 108 -0.85 12.58 -15.61
CA TRP A 108 -1.33 13.74 -16.34
C TRP A 108 -0.20 14.73 -16.62
N LEU A 109 0.53 15.13 -15.59
CA LEU A 109 1.60 16.13 -15.69
C LEU A 109 2.71 15.73 -16.67
N LEU A 110 2.99 14.43 -16.79
CA LEU A 110 4.11 13.90 -17.58
C LEU A 110 3.70 13.33 -18.94
N GLY A 111 2.44 12.99 -19.14
CA GLY A 111 1.98 12.21 -20.30
C GLY A 111 0.80 12.79 -21.06
N TYR A 112 0.12 13.82 -20.53
CA TYR A 112 -1.05 14.44 -21.17
C TYR A 112 -0.83 15.94 -21.35
N PRO A 113 -1.57 16.59 -22.27
CA PRO A 113 -1.59 18.05 -22.33
C PRO A 113 -2.03 18.64 -20.99
N ASN A 114 -1.29 19.63 -20.49
CA ASN A 114 -1.57 20.34 -19.23
C ASN A 114 -2.75 21.32 -19.38
N THR A 115 -3.89 20.79 -19.80
CA THR A 115 -5.17 21.47 -19.96
C THR A 115 -6.24 20.73 -19.17
N MET A 116 -7.36 21.40 -18.88
CA MET A 116 -8.50 20.77 -18.20
C MET A 116 -9.01 19.53 -18.96
N ALA A 117 -9.02 19.57 -20.29
CA ALA A 117 -9.42 18.44 -21.11
C ALA A 117 -8.46 17.25 -20.98
N GLY A 118 -7.14 17.50 -20.94
CA GLY A 118 -6.13 16.47 -20.69
C GLY A 118 -6.27 15.85 -19.30
N LEU A 119 -6.56 16.66 -18.29
CA LEU A 119 -6.79 16.20 -16.91
C LEU A 119 -8.01 15.26 -16.85
N ILE A 120 -9.15 15.71 -17.38
CA ILE A 120 -10.38 14.91 -17.41
C ILE A 120 -10.12 13.59 -18.15
N SER A 121 -9.51 13.65 -19.34
CA SER A 121 -9.20 12.44 -20.12
C SER A 121 -8.32 11.46 -19.35
N CYS A 122 -7.23 11.92 -18.73
CA CYS A 122 -6.33 11.09 -17.94
C CYS A 122 -7.07 10.37 -16.82
N TYR A 123 -7.88 11.09 -16.03
CA TYR A 123 -8.60 10.50 -14.91
C TYR A 123 -9.74 9.58 -15.34
N THR A 124 -10.45 9.90 -16.42
CA THR A 124 -11.50 9.02 -16.96
C THR A 124 -10.92 7.68 -17.41
N LEU A 125 -9.79 7.69 -18.12
CA LEU A 125 -9.12 6.47 -18.57
C LEU A 125 -8.49 5.67 -17.42
N ALA A 126 -8.24 6.31 -16.27
CA ALA A 126 -7.71 5.67 -15.09
C ALA A 126 -8.74 4.89 -14.26
N ILE A 127 -10.05 5.08 -14.49
CA ILE A 127 -11.13 4.47 -13.69
C ILE A 127 -11.03 2.93 -13.61
N PRO A 128 -10.77 2.17 -14.69
CA PRO A 128 -10.61 0.71 -14.60
C PRO A 128 -9.47 0.29 -13.67
N PHE A 129 -8.37 1.05 -13.67
CA PHE A 129 -7.23 0.81 -12.79
C PHE A 129 -7.56 1.12 -11.33
N PHE A 130 -8.45 2.07 -11.08
CA PHE A 130 -8.92 2.38 -9.72
C PHE A 130 -9.73 1.23 -9.12
N ILE A 131 -10.57 0.57 -9.94
CA ILE A 131 -11.33 -0.60 -9.49
C ILE A 131 -10.36 -1.71 -9.05
N ASN A 132 -9.31 -1.95 -9.85
CA ASN A 132 -8.25 -2.90 -9.48
C ASN A 132 -7.54 -2.49 -8.18
N THR A 133 -7.21 -1.21 -8.01
CA THR A 133 -6.62 -0.69 -6.77
C THR A 133 -7.51 -1.03 -5.56
N ILE A 134 -8.81 -0.73 -5.62
CA ILE A 134 -9.74 -1.01 -4.52
C ILE A 134 -9.78 -2.49 -4.20
N LEU A 135 -9.90 -3.35 -5.21
CA LEU A 135 -9.97 -4.80 -5.03
C LEU A 135 -8.67 -5.35 -4.42
N GLY A 136 -7.52 -4.91 -4.92
CA GLY A 136 -6.21 -5.30 -4.40
C GLY A 136 -6.01 -4.83 -2.96
N ASP A 137 -6.31 -3.57 -2.69
CA ASP A 137 -6.15 -2.97 -1.37
C ASP A 137 -7.03 -3.67 -0.32
N LEU A 138 -8.30 -3.95 -0.66
CA LEU A 138 -9.20 -4.72 0.21
C LEU A 138 -8.65 -6.13 0.45
N PHE A 139 -8.27 -6.84 -0.61
CA PHE A 139 -7.77 -8.20 -0.52
C PHE A 139 -6.53 -8.29 0.38
N PHE A 140 -5.47 -7.56 0.05
CA PHE A 140 -4.21 -7.66 0.78
C PHE A 140 -4.31 -7.14 2.21
N THR A 141 -5.07 -6.05 2.45
CA THR A 141 -5.24 -5.51 3.82
C THR A 141 -6.00 -6.50 4.70
N HIS A 142 -7.08 -7.10 4.20
CA HIS A 142 -7.84 -8.10 4.95
C HIS A 142 -7.04 -9.36 5.18
N THR A 143 -6.35 -9.88 4.16
CA THR A 143 -5.51 -11.08 4.30
C THR A 143 -4.42 -10.87 5.34
N LEU A 144 -3.65 -9.78 5.28
CA LEU A 144 -2.59 -9.50 6.26
C LEU A 144 -3.13 -9.40 7.69
N ASN A 145 -4.20 -8.63 7.89
CA ASN A 145 -4.77 -8.46 9.22
C ASN A 145 -5.41 -9.74 9.76
N TYR A 146 -6.16 -10.47 8.94
CA TYR A 146 -6.79 -11.73 9.33
C TYR A 146 -5.77 -12.80 9.68
N SER A 147 -4.74 -12.98 8.85
CA SER A 147 -3.67 -13.94 9.08
C SER A 147 -2.94 -13.65 10.38
N PHE A 148 -2.55 -12.39 10.63
CA PHE A 148 -1.85 -12.03 11.86
C PHE A 148 -2.74 -12.18 13.09
N ASN A 149 -4.00 -11.73 13.04
CA ASN A 149 -4.94 -11.86 14.16
C ASN A 149 -5.18 -13.33 14.53
N THR A 150 -5.22 -14.24 13.55
CA THR A 150 -5.35 -15.68 13.81
C THR A 150 -4.12 -16.25 14.52
N ILE A 151 -2.92 -15.82 14.12
CA ILE A 151 -1.66 -16.21 14.77
C ILE A 151 -1.58 -15.65 16.18
N GLU A 152 -1.92 -14.37 16.38
CA GLU A 152 -1.92 -13.68 17.67
C GLU A 152 -2.90 -14.31 18.67
N LYS A 153 -4.11 -14.69 18.23
CA LYS A 153 -5.06 -15.44 19.07
C LYS A 153 -4.52 -16.80 19.54
N LYS A 154 -3.71 -17.46 18.71
CA LYS A 154 -3.11 -18.76 19.04
C LYS A 154 -1.87 -18.62 19.94
N TYR A 155 -1.18 -17.48 19.87
CA TYR A 155 0.03 -17.19 20.62
C TYR A 155 -0.08 -15.79 21.27
N PRO A 156 -0.73 -15.67 22.44
CA PRO A 156 -0.99 -14.39 23.10
C PRO A 156 0.26 -13.58 23.46
N ASP A 157 1.41 -14.24 23.62
CA ASP A 157 2.73 -13.61 23.85
C ASP A 157 3.19 -12.69 22.69
N LEU A 158 2.43 -12.66 21.59
CA LEU A 158 2.65 -11.77 20.44
C LEU A 158 1.86 -10.47 20.51
N ALA A 159 1.01 -10.27 21.52
CA ALA A 159 0.33 -9.01 21.73
C ALA A 159 1.35 -7.89 21.99
N LEU A 160 1.03 -6.66 21.57
CA LEU A 160 1.82 -5.49 21.99
C LEU A 160 1.66 -5.36 23.52
N GLU A 161 2.77 -5.44 24.25
CA GLU A 161 2.81 -5.01 25.65
C GLU A 161 2.36 -3.55 25.68
N ALA A 162 1.28 -3.29 26.42
CA ALA A 162 0.61 -1.98 26.49
C ALA A 162 1.42 -0.97 27.32
#